data_AF-A0A9P6LAF3-F1
#
_entry.id   AF-A0A9P6LAF3-F1
#
_cell.length_a   1.000
_cell.length_b   1.000
_cell.length_c   1.000
_cell.angle_alpha   90.00
_cell.angle_beta   90.00
_cell.angle_gamma   90.00
#
_symmetry.space_group_name_H-M   'P 1'
#
loop_
_entity.id
_entity.type
_entity.pdbx_description
1 polymer ?
#
loop_
_entity_poly.entity_id
_entity_poly.type
_entity_poly.pdbx_seq_one_letter_code
_entity_poly.pdbx_strand_id
1 'polypeptide(L)'
;IQRILKLAIKRSALSDIVDHTMVQLNSGITPDQIAFDKRMGVVRDRSVMWLINGYMAINNPEIIQKAFRLCSTGEEDFNLSYDSLTSEEAEVALVE
;
A
#
# COMPACT_ATOMS: atom_id res chain seq x y z
N ILE A 1 6.10 -5.27 3.57
CA ILE A 1 5.58 -4.17 2.74
C ILE A 1 4.04 -4.17 2.58
N GLN A 2 3.41 -5.31 2.27
CA GLN A 2 1.95 -5.40 2.01
C GLN A 2 1.05 -4.80 3.11
N ARG A 3 1.40 -4.98 4.39
CA ARG A 3 0.64 -4.44 5.53
C ARG A 3 0.54 -2.91 5.48
N ILE A 4 1.63 -2.22 5.14
CA ILE A 4 1.69 -0.76 5.06
C ILE A 4 0.81 -0.28 3.90
N LEU A 5 0.98 -0.91 2.73
CA LEU A 5 0.18 -0.61 1.53
C LEU A 5 -1.33 -0.72 1.80
N LYS A 6 -1.78 -1.87 2.34
CA LYS A 6 -3.19 -2.13 2.63
C LYS A 6 -3.75 -1.13 3.64
N LEU A 7 -2.97 -0.77 4.66
CA LEU A 7 -3.39 0.21 5.67
C LEU A 7 -3.53 1.61 5.06
N ALA A 8 -2.59 2.04 4.22
CA ALA A 8 -2.63 3.34 3.54
C ALA A 8 -3.85 3.44 2.62
N ILE A 9 -4.11 2.42 1.80
CA ILE A 9 -5.31 2.36 0.95
C ILE A 9 -6.59 2.45 1.80
N LYS A 10 -6.69 1.68 2.89
CA LYS A 10 -7.86 1.70 3.79
C LYS A 10 -8.09 3.08 4.41
N ARG A 11 -7.01 3.75 4.85
CA ARG A 11 -7.08 5.12 5.39
C ARG A 11 -7.52 6.14 4.33
N SER A 12 -6.99 6.01 3.11
CA SER A 12 -7.38 6.89 2.01
C SER A 12 -8.86 6.72 1.65
N ALA A 13 -9.37 5.49 1.60
CA ALA A 13 -10.79 5.23 1.34
C ALA A 13 -11.68 5.77 2.48
N LEU A 14 -11.24 5.65 3.73
CA LEU A 14 -11.96 6.21 4.86
C LEU A 14 -12.02 7.74 4.79
N SER A 15 -10.90 8.40 4.47
CA SER A 15 -10.85 9.86 4.29
C SER A 15 -11.85 10.31 3.24
N ASP A 16 -11.86 9.67 2.07
CA ASP A 16 -12.80 9.99 0.99
C ASP A 16 -14.28 9.89 1.42
N ILE A 17 -14.63 8.88 2.23
CA ILE A 17 -15.97 8.75 2.81
C ILE A 17 -16.28 9.91 3.77
N VAL A 18 -15.33 10.26 4.64
CA VAL A 18 -15.48 11.35 5.61
C VAL A 18 -15.62 12.68 4.88
N ASP A 19 -14.77 12.96 3.90
CA ASP A 19 -14.76 14.20 3.13
C ASP A 19 -16.09 14.37 2.36
N HIS A 20 -16.56 13.30 1.70
CA HIS A 20 -17.85 13.30 1.02
C HIS A 20 -19.04 13.52 1.96
N THR A 21 -18.98 12.92 3.16
CA THR A 21 -20.00 13.08 4.20
C THR A 21 -20.01 14.51 4.73
N MET A 22 -18.85 15.09 5.00
CA MET A 22 -18.72 16.47 5.47
C MET A 22 -19.22 17.48 4.43
N VAL A 23 -18.94 17.26 3.15
CA VAL A 23 -19.45 18.12 2.06
C VAL A 23 -20.99 18.13 2.04
N GLN A 24 -21.62 16.97 2.22
CA GLN A 24 -23.09 16.87 2.24
C GLN A 24 -23.69 17.54 3.48
N LEU A 25 -23.11 17.30 4.66
CA LEU A 25 -23.55 17.94 5.91
C LEU A 25 -23.44 19.46 5.82
N ASN A 26 -22.31 19.97 5.32
CA ASN A 26 -22.10 21.41 5.14
C ASN A 26 -23.03 22.03 4.09
N SER A 27 -23.58 21.23 3.18
CA SER A 27 -24.58 21.65 2.20
C SER A 27 -26.01 21.64 2.76
N GLY A 28 -26.20 21.32 4.05
CA GLY A 28 -27.51 21.29 4.71
C GLY A 28 -28.26 19.98 4.56
N ILE A 29 -27.64 18.92 4.03
CA ILE A 29 -28.24 17.58 3.97
C ILE A 29 -28.28 16.99 5.38
N THR A 30 -29.43 16.45 5.77
CA THR A 30 -29.57 15.82 7.09
C THR A 30 -28.79 14.50 7.14
N PRO A 31 -28.29 14.07 8.32
CA PRO A 31 -27.52 12.84 8.45
C PRO A 31 -28.21 11.60 7.87
N ASP A 32 -29.54 11.51 8.00
CA ASP A 32 -30.34 10.38 7.50
C ASP A 32 -30.44 10.32 5.97
N GLN A 33 -30.15 11.43 5.29
CA GLN A 33 -30.21 11.57 3.83
C GLN A 33 -28.85 11.46 3.15
N ILE A 34 -27.76 11.31 3.91
CA ILE A 34 -26.41 11.20 3.35
C ILE A 34 -26.31 9.92 2.54
N ALA A 35 -26.05 10.07 1.25
CA ALA A 35 -25.85 8.96 0.34
C ALA A 35 -24.45 9.01 -0.27
N PHE A 36 -23.78 7.87 -0.34
CA PHE A 36 -22.51 7.74 -1.05
C PHE A 36 -22.78 7.24 -2.46
N ASP A 37 -22.17 7.86 -3.46
CA ASP A 37 -22.27 7.39 -4.84
C ASP A 37 -21.48 6.07 -5.00
N LYS A 38 -22.21 4.97 -5.10
CA LYS A 38 -21.67 3.61 -5.23
C LYS A 38 -21.62 3.14 -6.69
N ARG A 39 -21.89 4.01 -7.67
CA ARG A 39 -21.77 3.64 -9.08
C ARG A 39 -20.34 3.20 -9.36
N MET A 40 -20.18 2.08 -10.07
CA MET A 40 -18.88 1.47 -10.32
C MET A 40 -17.88 2.44 -10.97
N GLY A 41 -18.33 3.32 -11.87
CA GLY A 41 -17.46 4.34 -12.48
C GLY A 41 -16.88 5.30 -11.44
N VAL A 42 -17.74 5.86 -10.58
CA VAL A 42 -17.33 6.80 -9.53
C VAL A 42 -16.38 6.15 -8.51
N VAL A 43 -16.67 4.92 -8.09
CA VAL A 43 -15.79 4.18 -7.17
C VAL A 43 -14.44 3.86 -7.81
N ARG A 44 -14.41 3.54 -9.12
CA ARG A 44 -13.16 3.31 -9.86
C ARG A 44 -12.32 4.57 -9.96
N ASP A 45 -12.93 5.72 -10.24
CA ASP A 45 -12.20 6.99 -10.33
C ASP A 45 -11.58 7.36 -8.97
N ARG A 46 -12.33 7.16 -7.88
CA ARG A 46 -11.84 7.40 -6.50
C ARG A 46 -10.75 6.41 -6.08
N SER A 47 -10.86 5.14 -6.46
CA SER A 47 -9.93 4.10 -6.04
C SER A 47 -8.52 4.28 -6.60
N VAL A 48 -8.38 4.94 -7.75
CA VAL A 48 -7.07 5.33 -8.31
C VAL A 48 -6.28 6.17 -7.28
N MET A 49 -6.92 7.16 -6.67
CA MET A 49 -6.26 7.99 -5.65
C MET A 49 -5.85 7.16 -4.42
N TRP A 50 -6.66 6.18 -4.02
CA TRP A 50 -6.31 5.30 -2.90
C TRP A 50 -5.08 4.45 -3.19
N LEU A 51 -4.96 3.94 -4.42
CA LEU A 51 -3.79 3.20 -4.88
C LEU A 51 -2.55 4.08 -4.97
N ILE A 52 -2.68 5.32 -5.46
CA ILE A 52 -1.58 6.30 -5.49
C ILE A 52 -1.08 6.60 -4.08
N ASN A 53 -1.98 6.89 -3.14
CA ASN A 53 -1.62 7.12 -1.74
C ASN A 53 -0.98 5.87 -1.11
N GLY A 54 -1.47 4.69 -1.46
CA GLY A 54 -0.87 3.42 -1.08
C GLY A 54 0.56 3.27 -1.59
N TYR A 55 0.81 3.57 -2.87
CA TYR A 55 2.14 3.57 -3.48
C TYR A 55 3.06 4.58 -2.79
N MET A 56 2.62 5.83 -2.62
CA MET A 56 3.42 6.86 -1.94
C MET A 56 3.84 6.43 -0.53
N ALA A 57 2.95 5.74 0.20
CA ALA A 57 3.25 5.24 1.54
C ALA A 57 4.32 4.13 1.57
N ILE A 58 4.49 3.37 0.48
CA ILE A 58 5.51 2.33 0.37
C ILE A 58 6.72 2.72 -0.49
N ASN A 59 6.63 3.81 -1.25
CA ASN A 59 7.70 4.34 -2.09
C ASN A 59 8.76 5.06 -1.24
N ASN A 60 9.33 4.31 -0.30
CA ASN A 60 10.38 4.74 0.61
C ASN A 60 11.50 3.69 0.53
N PRO A 61 12.74 4.09 0.15
CA PRO A 61 13.86 3.15 -0.01
C PRO A 61 14.11 2.27 1.22
N GLU A 62 14.01 2.82 2.42
CA GLU A 62 14.24 2.06 3.66
C GLU A 62 13.20 0.96 3.85
N ILE A 63 11.92 1.26 3.59
CA ILE A 63 10.82 0.28 3.68
C ILE A 63 11.02 -0.84 2.65
N ILE A 64 11.40 -0.48 1.42
CA ILE A 64 11.61 -1.42 0.32
C ILE A 64 12.79 -2.32 0.64
N GLN A 65 13.96 -1.75 0.94
CA GLN A 65 15.15 -2.53 1.27
C GLN A 65 14.94 -3.43 2.49
N LYS A 66 14.28 -2.92 3.54
CA LYS A 66 13.93 -3.73 4.72
C LYS A 66 13.00 -4.89 4.36
N ALA A 67 12.05 -4.69 3.44
CA ALA A 67 11.15 -5.76 3.03
C ALA A 67 11.89 -6.91 2.37
N PHE A 68 12.85 -6.62 1.49
CA PHE A 68 13.66 -7.65 0.83
C PHE A 68 14.61 -8.36 1.80
N ARG A 69 15.24 -7.62 2.72
CA ARG A 69 16.08 -8.22 3.78
C ARG A 69 15.34 -9.21 4.68
N LEU A 70 14.05 -8.97 4.92
CA LEU A 70 13.19 -9.84 5.74
C LEU A 70 12.64 -11.05 4.98
N CYS A 71 12.87 -11.14 3.67
CA CYS A 71 12.47 -12.30 2.88
C CYS A 71 13.64 -13.28 2.78
N SER A 72 13.78 -14.16 3.78
CA SER A 72 14.77 -15.24 3.79
C SER A 72 14.16 -16.59 3.37
N THR A 73 14.96 -17.43 2.73
CA THR A 73 14.63 -18.82 2.40
C THR A 73 15.32 -19.73 3.41
N GLY A 74 14.54 -20.38 4.27
CA GLY A 74 14.94 -20.89 5.59
C GLY A 74 15.92 -22.07 5.68
N GLU A 75 16.86 -22.22 4.77
CA GLU A 75 17.96 -23.20 4.89
C GLU A 75 19.35 -22.54 4.88
N GLU A 76 19.48 -21.35 4.29
CA GLU A 76 20.70 -20.56 4.26
C GLU A 76 20.41 -19.12 4.71
N ASP A 77 21.40 -18.39 5.24
CA ASP A 77 21.24 -17.00 5.68
C ASP A 77 20.97 -16.00 4.53
N PHE A 78 20.74 -16.50 3.31
CA PHE A 78 20.36 -15.69 2.17
C PHE A 78 18.95 -15.10 2.30
N ASN A 79 18.83 -13.88 1.79
CA ASN A 79 17.57 -13.17 1.66
C ASN A 79 17.48 -12.48 0.30
N LEU A 80 16.32 -11.94 -0.04
CA LEU A 80 16.07 -11.34 -1.35
C LEU A 80 16.62 -9.91 -1.51
N SER A 81 17.47 -9.43 -0.60
CA SER A 81 18.12 -8.12 -0.77
C SER A 81 19.22 -8.16 -1.82
N TYR A 82 19.47 -7.02 -2.46
CA TYR A 82 20.55 -6.91 -3.47
C TYR A 82 21.89 -7.38 -2.90
N ASP A 83 22.28 -6.86 -1.74
CA ASP A 83 23.54 -7.20 -1.07
C ASP A 83 23.69 -8.71 -0.83
N SER A 84 22.60 -9.40 -0.50
CA SER A 84 22.60 -10.86 -0.28
C SER A 84 22.63 -11.66 -1.58
N LEU A 85 22.04 -11.15 -2.67
CA LEU A 85 21.96 -11.86 -3.95
C LEU A 85 23.20 -11.64 -4.83
N THR A 86 23.98 -10.59 -4.54
CA THR A 86 25.24 -10.27 -5.23
C THR A 86 26.46 -10.49 -4.33
N SER A 87 26.31 -11.24 -3.23
CA SER A 87 27.42 -11.56 -2.35
C SER A 87 28.29 -12.66 -2.96
N GLU A 88 29.55 -12.73 -2.53
CA GLU A 88 30.48 -13.78 -2.98
C GLU A 88 29.96 -15.17 -2.58
N GLU A 89 29.36 -15.28 -1.40
CA GLU A 89 28.73 -16.51 -0.93
C GLU A 89 27.58 -16.96 -1.86
N ALA A 90 26.78 -16.02 -2.35
CA ALA A 90 25.70 -16.32 -3.29
C ALA A 90 26.24 -16.77 -4.66
N GLU A 91 27.37 -16.20 -5.11
CA GLU A 91 28.03 -16.62 -6.35
C GLU A 91 28.59 -18.05 -6.22
N VAL A 92 29.23 -18.37 -5.09
CA VAL A 92 29.73 -19.72 -4.79
C VAL A 92 28.57 -20.73 -4.77
N ALA A 93 27.46 -20.41 -4.10
CA ALA A 93 26.29 -21.29 -3.99
C ALA A 93 25.60 -21.60 -5.34
N LEU A 94 25.82 -20.79 -6.39
CA LEU A 94 25.26 -21.02 -7.73
C LEU A 94 26.12 -21.96 -8.60
N VAL A 95 27.38 -22.18 -8.22
CA VAL A 95 28.36 -22.96 -9.01
C VAL A 95 28.46 -24.41 -8.52
N GLU A 96 28.06 -24.69 -7.28
CA GLU A 96 27.94 -26.04 -6.69
C GLU A 96 26.63 -26.75 -7.06
#